data_AF-K1RN63-F1
#
_entry.id   AF-K1RN63-F1
#
_cell.length_a   1.000
_cell.length_b   1.000
_cell.length_c   1.000
_cell.angle_alpha   90.00
_cell.angle_beta   90.00
_cell.angle_gamma   90.00
#
_symmetry.space_group_name_H-M   'P 1'
#
loop_
_entity.id
_entity.type
_entity.pdbx_description
1 polymer ?
#
loop_
_entity_poly.entity_id
_entity_poly.type
_entity_poly.pdbx_seq_one_letter_code
_entity_poly.pdbx_strand_id
1 'polypeptide(L)'
;MRDYDSILGLSGILRYLLLTDSELYRESIQKVVDALIYLSQYSTDKQEAVPNWHIQKDNVFPYEERESYRSGMINFGLSHGIAGPLAVLSVAKLQGINRPGLAEAIGRLIEFFLCFVQEQPDGEVYWPSAITGEEYLKPALSISPHKRLSWCYGSLSILRSLFLASKA
;
A
#
# COMPACT_ATOMS: atom_id res chain seq x y z
N MET A 1 -2.24 -9.42 2.98
CA MET A 1 -2.37 -8.27 3.90
C MET A 1 -1.45 -8.42 5.10
N ARG A 2 -1.57 -9.50 5.91
CA ARG A 2 -0.82 -9.66 7.16
C ARG A 2 0.70 -9.71 6.97
N ASP A 3 1.18 -10.08 5.79
CA ASP A 3 2.62 -10.11 5.52
C ASP A 3 3.24 -8.71 5.46
N TYR A 4 2.49 -7.70 5.00
CA TYR A 4 3.05 -6.39 4.68
C TYR A 4 2.42 -5.23 5.45
N ASP A 5 1.28 -5.41 6.09
CA ASP A 5 0.51 -4.30 6.63
C ASP A 5 1.12 -3.61 7.86
N SER A 6 0.48 -2.56 8.34
CA SER A 6 0.96 -1.74 9.47
C SER A 6 0.64 -2.34 10.84
N ILE A 7 -0.30 -3.27 10.93
CA ILE A 7 -0.77 -3.82 12.21
C ILE A 7 -0.01 -5.07 12.60
N LEU A 8 0.14 -6.01 11.67
CA LEU A 8 0.74 -7.33 11.87
C LEU A 8 1.93 -7.58 10.95
N GLY A 9 2.07 -6.80 9.88
CA GLY A 9 3.04 -7.06 8.84
C GLY A 9 4.34 -6.28 8.94
N LEU A 10 5.13 -6.46 7.89
CA LEU A 10 6.45 -5.87 7.74
C LEU A 10 6.47 -4.34 7.86
N SER A 11 5.39 -3.64 7.51
CA SER A 11 5.37 -2.17 7.63
C SER A 11 5.37 -1.70 9.08
N GLY A 12 4.61 -2.37 9.95
CA GLY A 12 4.61 -2.10 11.39
C GLY A 12 5.97 -2.42 12.01
N ILE A 13 6.53 -3.58 11.66
CA ILE A 13 7.86 -4.01 12.14
C ILE A 13 8.95 -3.03 11.72
N LEU A 14 9.01 -2.67 10.44
CA LEU A 14 9.99 -1.71 9.94
C LEU A 14 9.84 -0.36 10.63
N ARG A 15 8.60 0.12 10.83
CA ARG A 15 8.38 1.37 11.53
C ARG A 15 8.94 1.34 12.96
N TYR A 16 8.78 0.23 13.67
CA TYR A 16 9.37 0.07 15.00
C TYR A 16 10.90 0.05 14.95
N LEU A 17 11.51 -0.71 14.04
CA LEU A 17 12.97 -0.77 13.88
C LEU A 17 13.60 0.59 13.52
N LEU A 18 12.89 1.42 12.76
CA LEU A 18 13.31 2.79 12.42
C LEU A 18 13.20 3.79 13.60
N LEU A 19 12.59 3.38 14.72
CA LEU A 19 12.55 4.16 15.96
C LEU A 19 13.61 3.70 16.98
N THR A 20 14.28 2.58 16.71
CA THR A 20 15.35 2.04 17.56
C THR A 20 16.73 2.37 16.97
N ASP A 21 17.78 1.77 17.51
CA ASP A 21 19.13 1.87 16.96
C ASP A 21 19.18 1.21 15.57
N SER A 22 19.07 2.03 14.53
CA SER A 22 19.06 1.57 13.13
C SER A 22 20.35 0.90 12.69
N GLU A 23 21.47 1.16 13.37
CA GLU A 23 22.75 0.52 13.07
C GLU A 23 22.77 -0.92 13.59
N LEU A 24 22.27 -1.14 14.80
CA LEU A 24 22.16 -2.48 15.38
C LEU A 24 21.26 -3.39 14.54
N TYR A 25 20.18 -2.84 13.96
CA TYR A 25 19.21 -3.60 13.18
C TYR A 25 19.34 -3.41 11.65
N ARG A 26 20.47 -2.89 11.19
CA ARG A 26 20.70 -2.51 9.78
C ARG A 26 20.31 -3.62 8.81
N GLU A 27 20.76 -4.86 9.04
CA GLU A 27 20.47 -5.98 8.15
C GLU A 27 18.97 -6.30 8.10
N SER A 28 18.29 -6.33 9.25
CA SER A 28 16.85 -6.56 9.33
C SER A 28 16.07 -5.47 8.60
N ILE A 29 16.41 -4.19 8.83
CA ILE A 29 15.82 -3.04 8.14
C ILE A 29 15.96 -3.19 6.63
N GLN A 30 17.16 -3.52 6.13
CA GLN A 30 17.42 -3.68 4.70
C GLN A 30 16.59 -4.83 4.11
N LYS A 31 16.50 -5.98 4.78
CA LYS A 31 15.68 -7.11 4.33
C LYS A 31 14.20 -6.75 4.25
N VAL A 32 13.68 -6.03 5.25
CA VAL A 32 12.28 -5.59 5.23
C VAL A 32 12.02 -4.58 4.12
N VAL A 33 12.92 -3.62 3.92
CA VAL A 33 12.84 -2.65 2.81
C VAL A 33 12.87 -3.36 1.47
N ASP A 34 13.80 -4.29 1.26
CA ASP A 34 13.91 -5.05 0.00
C ASP A 34 12.64 -5.88 -0.26
N ALA A 35 12.04 -6.48 0.77
CA ALA A 35 10.77 -7.20 0.65
C ALA A 35 9.61 -6.28 0.25
N LEU A 36 9.51 -5.08 0.82
CA LEU A 36 8.48 -4.09 0.46
C LEU A 36 8.72 -3.47 -0.93
N ILE A 37 9.99 -3.34 -1.36
CA ILE A 37 10.34 -2.97 -2.74
C ILE A 37 9.83 -4.04 -3.70
N TYR A 38 10.14 -5.32 -3.45
CA TYR A 38 9.62 -6.43 -4.25
C TYR A 38 8.08 -6.44 -4.28
N LEU A 39 7.45 -6.22 -3.13
CA LEU A 39 6.00 -6.15 -3.01
C LEU A 39 5.37 -5.10 -3.92
N SER A 40 6.02 -3.95 -4.10
CA SER A 40 5.53 -2.88 -4.97
C SER A 40 5.66 -3.16 -6.48
N GLN A 41 6.34 -4.23 -6.88
CA GLN A 41 6.49 -4.65 -8.27
C GLN A 41 5.27 -5.47 -8.75
N TYR A 42 5.31 -5.93 -9.99
CA TYR A 42 4.24 -6.70 -10.64
C TYR A 42 4.62 -8.18 -10.77
N SER A 43 3.63 -9.05 -10.64
CA SER A 43 3.79 -10.48 -10.91
C SER A 43 3.71 -10.71 -12.42
N THR A 44 4.77 -11.25 -13.01
CA THR A 44 4.86 -11.56 -14.45
C THR A 44 4.21 -12.89 -14.83
N ASP A 45 3.83 -13.70 -13.84
CA ASP A 45 3.37 -15.08 -14.06
C ASP A 45 1.87 -15.17 -14.41
N LYS A 46 1.17 -14.04 -14.42
CA LYS A 46 -0.26 -13.96 -14.75
C LYS A 46 -0.47 -13.40 -16.15
N GLN A 47 -1.54 -13.84 -16.82
CA GLN A 47 -1.93 -13.35 -18.15
C GLN A 47 -2.13 -11.82 -18.19
N GLU A 48 -2.43 -11.20 -17.05
CA GLU A 48 -2.50 -9.75 -16.86
C GLU A 48 -1.68 -9.33 -15.63
N ALA A 49 -0.90 -8.25 -15.76
CA ALA A 49 0.06 -7.80 -14.73
C ALA A 49 -0.67 -7.15 -13.54
N VAL A 50 -0.76 -7.86 -12.42
CA VAL A 50 -1.24 -7.36 -11.12
C VAL A 50 -0.06 -7.12 -10.18
N PRO A 51 -0.16 -6.18 -9.22
CA PRO A 51 0.91 -5.96 -8.27
C PRO A 51 1.11 -7.17 -7.35
N ASN A 52 2.34 -7.35 -6.84
CA ASN A 52 2.69 -8.47 -5.96
C ASN A 52 1.93 -8.44 -4.62
N TRP A 53 1.37 -7.29 -4.22
CA TRP A 53 0.52 -7.16 -3.04
C TRP A 53 -0.97 -7.49 -3.27
N HIS A 54 -1.34 -7.91 -4.48
CA HIS A 54 -2.68 -8.39 -4.79
C HIS A 54 -3.04 -9.61 -3.91
N ILE A 55 -4.08 -9.45 -3.08
CA ILE A 55 -4.52 -10.48 -2.15
C ILE A 55 -5.42 -11.45 -2.92
N GLN A 56 -4.95 -12.68 -3.12
CA GLN A 56 -5.75 -13.72 -3.76
C GLN A 56 -7.04 -14.00 -2.96
N LYS A 57 -8.12 -14.43 -3.63
CA LYS A 57 -9.42 -14.74 -3.01
C LYS A 57 -9.29 -15.56 -1.72
N ASP A 58 -8.49 -16.63 -1.73
CA ASP A 58 -8.33 -17.52 -0.58
C ASP A 58 -7.63 -16.85 0.61
N ASN A 59 -6.92 -15.76 0.37
CA ASN A 59 -6.23 -14.95 1.38
C ASN A 59 -7.02 -13.70 1.79
N VAL A 60 -8.20 -13.46 1.22
CA VAL A 60 -9.10 -12.37 1.64
C VAL A 60 -9.65 -12.69 3.04
N PHE A 61 -9.60 -11.68 3.90
CA PHE A 61 -10.10 -11.70 5.28
C PHE A 61 -10.88 -10.41 5.56
N PRO A 62 -12.05 -10.47 6.24
CA PRO A 62 -12.69 -11.68 6.78
C PRO A 62 -13.23 -12.62 5.68
N TYR A 63 -13.49 -13.89 6.01
CA TYR A 63 -13.76 -14.92 5.00
C TYR A 63 -15.08 -14.68 4.24
N GLU A 64 -16.01 -13.96 4.86
CA GLU A 64 -17.29 -13.54 4.31
C GLU A 64 -17.12 -12.60 3.11
N GLU A 65 -16.01 -11.86 3.02
CA GLU A 65 -15.73 -10.95 1.91
C GLU A 65 -15.18 -11.65 0.66
N ARG A 66 -14.80 -12.93 0.75
CA ARG A 66 -14.18 -13.68 -0.37
C ARG A 66 -15.06 -13.72 -1.61
N GLU A 67 -16.38 -13.75 -1.45
CA GLU A 67 -17.31 -13.75 -2.58
C GLU A 67 -17.46 -12.38 -3.23
N SER A 68 -17.19 -11.29 -2.51
CA SER A 68 -17.11 -9.94 -3.08
C SER A 68 -15.79 -9.70 -3.83
N TYR A 69 -14.72 -10.40 -3.44
CA TYR A 69 -13.38 -10.28 -4.03
C TYR A 69 -12.94 -11.56 -4.75
N ARG A 70 -13.76 -12.08 -5.67
CA ARG A 70 -13.48 -13.34 -6.40
C ARG A 70 -12.20 -13.28 -7.23
N SER A 71 -11.95 -12.16 -7.88
CA SER A 71 -10.70 -11.90 -8.62
C SER A 71 -9.54 -11.48 -7.71
N GLY A 72 -9.76 -11.49 -6.38
CA GLY A 72 -8.85 -11.02 -5.34
C GLY A 72 -9.07 -9.54 -4.99
N MET A 73 -8.26 -9.02 -4.07
CA MET A 73 -8.43 -7.72 -3.43
C MET A 73 -7.16 -6.87 -3.53
N ILE A 74 -7.36 -5.62 -3.93
CA ILE A 74 -6.39 -4.53 -3.88
C ILE A 74 -6.85 -3.59 -2.76
N ASN A 75 -6.13 -3.62 -1.62
CA ASN A 75 -6.47 -2.88 -0.41
C ASN A 75 -5.69 -1.54 -0.30
N PHE A 76 -6.42 -0.43 -0.12
CA PHE A 76 -5.86 0.94 -0.08
C PHE A 76 -5.50 1.42 1.32
N GLY A 77 -6.00 0.75 2.36
CA GLY A 77 -5.95 1.23 3.74
C GLY A 77 -4.52 1.39 4.29
N LEU A 78 -4.37 2.20 5.33
CA LEU A 78 -3.12 2.34 6.06
C LEU A 78 -2.90 1.16 7.02
N SER A 79 -3.97 0.68 7.66
CA SER A 79 -3.84 -0.40 8.64
C SER A 79 -3.50 -1.73 7.98
N HIS A 80 -4.15 -2.05 6.84
CA HIS A 80 -4.13 -3.38 6.22
C HIS A 80 -3.79 -3.39 4.72
N GLY A 81 -3.63 -2.21 4.12
CA GLY A 81 -3.41 -2.03 2.70
C GLY A 81 -2.07 -1.38 2.38
N ILE A 82 -1.97 -0.91 1.13
CA ILE A 82 -0.72 -0.44 0.54
C ILE A 82 -0.27 0.95 1.03
N ALA A 83 -1.16 1.72 1.69
CA ALA A 83 -0.77 3.00 2.27
C ALA A 83 0.23 2.85 3.43
N GLY A 84 0.26 1.68 4.10
CA GLY A 84 1.25 1.31 5.11
C GLY A 84 2.67 1.19 4.55
N PRO A 85 2.89 0.29 3.57
CA PRO A 85 4.15 0.20 2.84
C PRO A 85 4.63 1.54 2.27
N LEU A 86 3.74 2.34 1.66
CA LEU A 86 4.11 3.67 1.16
C LEU A 86 4.65 4.56 2.29
N ALA A 87 3.92 4.65 3.41
CA ALA A 87 4.32 5.50 4.53
C ALA A 87 5.68 5.09 5.12
N VAL A 88 5.88 3.79 5.36
CA VAL A 88 7.11 3.32 6.02
C VAL A 88 8.33 3.37 5.10
N LEU A 89 8.19 3.09 3.81
CA LEU A 89 9.28 3.25 2.84
C LEU A 89 9.71 4.72 2.72
N SER A 90 8.74 5.63 2.73
CA SER A 90 9.00 7.08 2.75
C SER A 90 9.77 7.49 4.00
N VAL A 91 9.39 6.97 5.17
CA VAL A 91 10.10 7.23 6.43
C VAL A 91 11.52 6.66 6.41
N ALA A 92 11.69 5.42 5.91
CA ALA A 92 13.01 4.80 5.79
C ALA A 92 13.93 5.66 4.90
N LYS A 93 13.43 6.12 3.75
CA LYS A 93 14.15 6.99 2.83
C LYS A 93 14.53 8.32 3.47
N LEU A 94 13.60 8.97 4.18
CA LEU A 94 13.82 10.21 4.92
C LEU A 94 14.84 10.09 6.05
N GLN A 95 14.96 8.91 6.66
CA GLN A 95 15.99 8.61 7.67
C GLN A 95 17.33 8.16 7.06
N GLY A 96 17.51 8.26 5.74
CA GLY A 96 18.78 7.99 5.07
C GLY A 96 19.00 6.52 4.72
N ILE A 97 18.00 5.64 4.85
CA ILE A 97 18.11 4.27 4.33
C ILE A 97 18.20 4.32 2.80
N ASN A 98 19.26 3.74 2.27
CA ASN A 98 19.50 3.66 0.83
C ASN A 98 19.50 2.21 0.36
N ARG A 99 18.55 1.87 -0.52
CA ARG A 99 18.45 0.57 -1.18
C ARG A 99 18.13 0.75 -2.67
N PRO A 100 18.73 -0.04 -3.57
CA PRO A 100 18.35 -0.04 -4.97
C PRO A 100 16.84 -0.30 -5.13
N GLY A 101 16.14 0.51 -5.93
CA GLY A 101 14.70 0.34 -6.15
C GLY A 101 13.79 1.01 -5.12
N LEU A 102 14.33 1.62 -4.05
CA LEU A 102 13.50 2.25 -3.01
C LEU A 102 12.74 3.48 -3.54
N ALA A 103 13.41 4.37 -4.27
CA ALA A 103 12.78 5.56 -4.83
C ALA A 103 11.72 5.18 -5.87
N GLU A 104 12.03 4.18 -6.70
CA GLU A 104 11.14 3.63 -7.72
C GLU A 104 9.93 2.94 -7.10
N ALA A 105 10.10 2.27 -5.95
CA ALA A 105 9.01 1.69 -5.17
C ALA A 105 8.05 2.75 -4.66
N ILE A 106 8.58 3.82 -4.06
CA ILE A 106 7.78 4.97 -3.60
C ILE A 106 7.03 5.60 -4.79
N GLY A 107 7.72 5.84 -5.91
CA GLY A 107 7.12 6.41 -7.13
C GLY A 107 5.95 5.57 -7.66
N ARG A 108 6.15 4.26 -7.81
CA ARG A 108 5.07 3.34 -8.26
C ARG A 108 3.86 3.34 -7.35
N LEU A 109 4.07 3.44 -6.03
CA LEU A 109 2.97 3.51 -5.07
C LEU A 109 2.25 4.87 -5.10
N ILE A 110 2.96 5.98 -5.33
CA ILE A 110 2.33 7.29 -5.55
C ILE A 110 1.46 7.24 -6.82
N GLU A 111 2.01 6.75 -7.93
CA GLU A 111 1.30 6.61 -9.20
C GLU A 111 0.03 5.76 -9.02
N PHE A 112 0.12 4.65 -8.29
CA PHE A 112 -1.03 3.84 -7.95
C PHE A 112 -2.14 4.66 -7.27
N PHE A 113 -1.84 5.43 -6.22
CA PHE A 113 -2.87 6.24 -5.57
C PHE A 113 -3.41 7.34 -6.50
N LEU A 114 -2.57 7.97 -7.32
CA LEU A 114 -3.03 8.99 -8.26
C LEU A 114 -3.97 8.41 -9.34
N CYS A 115 -3.76 7.18 -9.79
CA CYS A 115 -4.64 6.51 -10.75
C CYS A 115 -6.07 6.28 -10.22
N PHE A 116 -6.25 6.19 -8.90
CA PHE A 116 -7.52 5.87 -8.25
C PHE A 116 -8.09 7.01 -7.40
N VAL A 117 -7.50 8.21 -7.47
CA VAL A 117 -8.06 9.38 -6.79
C VAL A 117 -9.39 9.78 -7.41
N GLN A 118 -10.36 10.10 -6.55
CA GLN A 118 -11.70 10.53 -6.94
C GLN A 118 -11.94 11.94 -6.41
N GLU A 119 -11.67 12.93 -7.26
CA GLU A 119 -11.93 14.33 -6.96
C GLU A 119 -13.44 14.61 -7.00
N GLN A 120 -13.94 15.31 -5.99
CA GLN A 120 -15.33 15.75 -5.90
C GLN A 120 -15.44 17.23 -6.32
N PRO A 121 -16.63 17.69 -6.76
CA PRO A 121 -16.82 19.09 -7.17
C PRO A 121 -16.52 20.14 -6.09
N ASP A 122 -16.58 19.76 -4.81
CA ASP A 122 -16.27 20.62 -3.66
C ASP A 122 -14.77 20.65 -3.31
N GLY A 123 -13.93 19.93 -4.07
CA GLY A 123 -12.48 19.84 -3.87
C GLY A 123 -12.04 18.75 -2.91
N GLU A 124 -12.97 17.97 -2.33
CA GLU A 124 -12.61 16.80 -1.55
C GLU A 124 -12.07 15.68 -2.45
N VAL A 125 -11.13 14.90 -1.92
CA VAL A 125 -10.54 13.77 -2.64
C VAL A 125 -10.73 12.48 -1.88
N TYR A 126 -11.11 11.43 -2.60
CA TYR A 126 -11.38 10.13 -2.02
C TYR A 126 -10.67 9.01 -2.77
N TRP A 127 -10.52 7.89 -2.06
CA TRP A 127 -10.09 6.62 -2.62
C TRP A 127 -11.09 5.54 -2.19
N PRO A 128 -11.22 4.45 -2.95
CA PRO A 128 -11.87 3.25 -2.44
C PRO A 128 -11.12 2.70 -1.22
N SER A 129 -11.80 1.93 -0.37
CA SER A 129 -11.13 1.19 0.71
C SER A 129 -10.38 -0.03 0.18
N ALA A 130 -11.01 -0.71 -0.78
CA ALA A 130 -10.46 -1.82 -1.54
C ALA A 130 -11.22 -1.94 -2.87
N ILE A 131 -10.59 -2.57 -3.85
CA ILE A 131 -11.19 -2.92 -5.15
C ILE A 131 -10.85 -4.37 -5.48
N THR A 132 -11.60 -4.94 -6.42
CA THR A 132 -11.34 -6.28 -6.97
C THR A 132 -10.14 -6.28 -7.92
N GLY A 133 -9.55 -7.44 -8.18
CA GLY A 133 -8.51 -7.59 -9.19
C GLY A 133 -8.99 -7.19 -10.59
N GLU A 134 -10.24 -7.46 -10.93
CA GLU A 134 -10.86 -7.05 -12.20
C GLU A 134 -10.99 -5.52 -12.31
N GLU A 135 -11.44 -4.84 -11.25
CA GLU A 135 -11.51 -3.37 -11.22
C GLU A 135 -10.13 -2.72 -11.29
N TYR A 136 -9.09 -3.39 -10.78
CA TYR A 136 -7.72 -2.92 -10.94
C TYR A 136 -7.24 -2.99 -12.39
N LEU A 137 -7.53 -4.10 -13.08
CA LEU A 137 -7.12 -4.35 -14.46
C LEU A 137 -7.93 -3.52 -15.47
N LYS A 138 -9.21 -3.28 -15.16
CA LYS A 138 -10.12 -2.46 -15.95
C LYS A 138 -10.81 -1.46 -15.01
N PRO A 139 -10.16 -0.33 -14.70
CA PRO A 139 -10.73 0.70 -13.84
C PRO A 139 -12.11 1.13 -14.33
N ALA A 140 -13.14 0.78 -13.56
CA ALA A 140 -14.51 1.14 -13.85
C ALA A 140 -14.80 2.57 -13.38
N LEU A 141 -15.66 3.28 -14.11
CA LEU A 141 -16.16 4.61 -13.71
C LEU A 141 -17.00 4.56 -12.41
N SER A 142 -17.39 3.37 -11.94
CA SER A 142 -18.34 3.15 -10.84
C SER A 142 -17.71 2.73 -9.51
N ILE A 143 -16.38 2.78 -9.36
CA ILE A 143 -15.73 2.42 -8.09
C ILE A 143 -16.16 3.42 -7.01
N SER A 144 -16.83 2.93 -5.97
CA SER A 144 -17.37 3.80 -4.92
C SER A 144 -16.28 4.34 -3.98
N PRO A 145 -16.29 5.65 -3.65
CA PRO A 145 -15.32 6.22 -2.73
C PRO A 145 -15.57 5.78 -1.28
N HIS A 146 -14.51 5.58 -0.51
CA HIS A 146 -14.60 5.42 0.94
C HIS A 146 -14.62 6.79 1.62
N LYS A 147 -15.83 7.29 1.92
CA LYS A 147 -16.02 8.65 2.46
C LYS A 147 -15.66 8.81 3.94
N ARG A 148 -15.49 7.72 4.70
CA ARG A 148 -15.14 7.82 6.12
C ARG A 148 -13.68 8.24 6.28
N LEU A 149 -13.45 9.34 6.98
CA LEU A 149 -12.12 9.85 7.30
C LEU A 149 -11.59 9.17 8.57
N SER A 150 -11.00 7.99 8.42
CA SER A 150 -10.40 7.25 9.54
C SER A 150 -8.91 7.01 9.35
N TRP A 151 -8.21 6.69 10.43
CA TRP A 151 -6.80 6.31 10.35
C TRP A 151 -6.60 5.00 9.57
N CYS A 152 -7.44 3.99 9.81
CA CYS A 152 -7.27 2.67 9.20
C CYS A 152 -7.56 2.70 7.68
N TYR A 153 -8.61 3.40 7.27
CA TYR A 153 -9.05 3.51 5.86
C TYR A 153 -9.58 4.91 5.54
N GLY A 154 -9.29 5.38 4.32
CA GLY A 154 -9.83 6.62 3.77
C GLY A 154 -8.78 7.72 3.55
N SER A 155 -9.26 8.86 3.05
CA SER A 155 -8.41 9.95 2.55
C SER A 155 -7.46 10.53 3.58
N LEU A 156 -7.85 10.56 4.86
CA LEU A 156 -7.02 11.12 5.93
C LEU A 156 -5.64 10.45 6.00
N SER A 157 -5.60 9.12 6.00
CA SER A 157 -4.35 8.37 6.09
C SER A 157 -3.61 8.28 4.77
N ILE A 158 -4.33 8.16 3.65
CA ILE A 158 -3.73 8.12 2.31
C ILE A 158 -3.02 9.45 1.98
N LEU A 159 -3.67 10.59 2.23
CA LEU A 159 -3.05 11.90 2.05
C LEU A 159 -1.81 12.07 2.93
N ARG A 160 -1.82 11.56 4.16
CA ARG A 160 -0.64 11.59 5.02
C ARG A 160 0.50 10.73 4.47
N SER A 161 0.21 9.54 3.95
CA SER A 161 1.19 8.68 3.30
C SER A 161 1.78 9.35 2.04
N LEU A 162 0.95 9.94 1.19
CA LEU A 162 1.38 10.69 0.00
C LEU A 162 2.22 11.91 0.36
N PHE A 163 1.84 12.66 1.41
CA PHE A 163 2.62 13.79 1.89
C PHE A 163 4.02 13.35 2.34
N LEU A 164 4.12 12.26 3.13
CA LEU A 164 5.42 11.72 3.54
C LEU A 164 6.25 11.31 2.32
N ALA A 165 5.62 10.64 1.35
CA ALA A 165 6.26 10.20 0.12
C ALA A 165 6.78 11.37 -0.72
N SER A 166 6.07 12.49 -0.77
CA SER A 166 6.51 13.70 -1.49
C SER A 166 7.77 14.37 -0.89
N LYS A 167 8.15 14.00 0.33
CA LYS A 167 9.34 14.53 1.01
C LYS A 167 10.55 13.60 0.93
N ALA A 168 10.32 12.32 0.60
CA ALA A 168 11.31 11.26 0.55
C ALA A 168 12.08 11.26 -0.78
#